data_AF-A0A1Q7MMW5-F1
#
_entry.id   AF-A0A1Q7MMW5-F1
#
_cell.length_a   1.000
_cell.length_b   1.000
_cell.length_c   1.000
_cell.angle_alpha   90.00
_cell.angle_beta   90.00
_cell.angle_gamma   90.00
#
_symmetry.space_group_name_H-M   'P 1'
#
loop_
_entity.id
_entity.type
_entity.pdbx_description
1 polymer ?
#
loop_
_entity_poly.entity_id
_entity_poly.type
_entity_poly.pdbx_seq_one_letter_code
_entity_poly.pdbx_strand_id
1 'polypeptide(L)'
;GFTLPYPLGEITAAPAFYLAIAVLFSRKVSFWSTAIGSAIGESVNIFVFGEAPSIWALTFVPGIVLARAPEVLIIHRFRDKARRILAYGMVLATIYETVVFFLIDWPVYSFTAFYCIQPGCSSSGLVQGFWFASFDFATLIDIAWIPVALILIVAAQRAFRVQHFD
;
A
#
# COMPACT_ATOMS: atom_id res chain seq x y z
N GLY A 1 0.75 -25.26 -15.27
CA GLY A 1 -0.06 -24.35 -14.45
C GLY A 1 0.60 -22.99 -14.47
N PHE A 2 -0.16 -21.92 -14.70
CA PHE A 2 0.39 -20.57 -14.61
C PHE A 2 0.65 -20.27 -13.13
N THR A 3 1.92 -20.16 -12.76
CA THR A 3 2.33 -19.59 -11.47
C THR A 3 1.97 -18.12 -11.52
N LEU A 4 0.93 -17.74 -10.78
CA LEU A 4 0.55 -16.35 -10.61
C LEU A 4 1.71 -15.62 -9.93
N PRO A 5 2.11 -14.43 -10.41
CA PRO A 5 3.08 -13.61 -9.70
C PRO A 5 2.50 -13.28 -8.31
N TYR A 6 3.29 -13.58 -7.28
CA TYR A 6 3.03 -13.13 -5.92
C TYR A 6 3.27 -11.61 -5.83
N PRO A 7 2.54 -10.87 -4.98
CA PRO A 7 1.40 -11.29 -4.16
C PRO A 7 0.05 -10.94 -4.80
N LEU A 8 -0.87 -11.90 -4.84
CA LEU A 8 -2.28 -11.66 -5.18
C LEU A 8 -3.00 -11.13 -3.94
N GLY A 9 -2.95 -9.82 -3.73
CA GLY A 9 -3.65 -9.13 -2.64
C GLY A 9 -3.00 -9.35 -1.27
N GLU A 10 -2.25 -8.36 -0.81
CA GLU A 10 -1.74 -8.32 0.56
C GLU A 10 -2.85 -7.76 1.47
N ILE A 11 -3.52 -8.61 2.25
CA ILE A 11 -4.42 -8.13 3.31
C ILE A 11 -3.55 -7.66 4.46
N THR A 12 -3.37 -6.36 4.61
CA THR A 12 -2.48 -5.80 5.64
C THR A 12 -3.23 -4.92 6.63
N ALA A 13 -2.73 -4.88 7.86
CA ALA A 13 -3.16 -3.87 8.83
C ALA A 13 -2.45 -2.51 8.61
N ALA A 14 -1.62 -2.39 7.57
CA ALA A 14 -0.82 -1.21 7.26
C ALA A 14 -1.65 0.09 7.12
N PRO A 15 -2.84 0.09 6.47
CA PRO A 15 -3.71 1.26 6.37
C PRO A 15 -4.09 1.85 7.75
N ALA A 16 -4.25 0.99 8.77
CA ALA A 16 -4.54 1.47 10.12
C ALA A 16 -3.35 2.21 10.75
N PHE A 17 -2.14 1.76 10.47
CA PHE A 17 -0.91 2.43 10.90
C PHE A 17 -0.68 3.73 10.13
N TYR A 18 -0.97 3.76 8.82
CA TYR A 18 -0.85 4.97 8.00
C TYR A 18 -1.84 6.05 8.44
N LEU A 19 -3.08 5.69 8.74
CA LEU A 19 -4.06 6.60 9.32
C LEU A 19 -3.56 7.15 10.66
N ALA A 20 -3.06 6.29 11.54
CA ALA A 20 -2.55 6.70 12.84
C ALA A 20 -1.35 7.65 12.71
N ILE A 21 -0.39 7.33 11.86
CA ILE A 21 0.80 8.14 11.63
C ILE A 21 0.44 9.49 10.97
N ALA A 22 -0.49 9.49 10.02
CA ALA A 22 -0.97 10.70 9.34
C ALA A 22 -1.66 11.68 10.29
N VAL A 23 -2.42 11.15 11.26
CA VAL A 23 -3.16 11.95 12.23
C VAL A 23 -2.28 12.37 13.40
N LEU A 24 -1.38 11.51 13.87
CA LEU A 24 -0.64 11.77 15.10
C LEU A 24 0.65 12.57 14.90
N PHE A 25 1.23 12.57 13.70
CA PHE A 25 2.53 13.21 13.44
C PHE A 25 2.46 14.27 12.34
N SER A 26 3.54 15.04 12.24
CA SER A 26 3.68 16.10 11.24
C SER A 26 3.79 15.52 9.83
N ARG A 27 3.33 16.28 8.83
CA ARG A 27 3.31 15.88 7.42
C ARG A 27 4.60 15.21 6.93
N LYS A 28 5.76 15.78 7.31
CA LYS A 28 7.07 15.28 6.89
C LYS A 28 7.39 13.95 7.56
N VAL A 29 7.18 13.85 8.87
CA VAL A 29 7.42 12.61 9.63
C VAL A 29 6.51 11.52 9.10
N SER A 30 5.23 11.82 8.90
CA SER A 30 4.27 10.84 8.38
C SER A 30 4.65 10.33 6.99
N PHE A 31 5.02 11.22 6.07
CA PHE A 31 5.44 10.82 4.72
C PHE A 31 6.71 9.96 4.73
N TRP A 32 7.78 10.41 5.39
CA TRP A 32 9.05 9.72 5.37
C TRP A 32 9.03 8.40 6.15
N SER A 33 8.31 8.35 7.27
CA SER A 33 8.16 7.10 8.03
C SER A 33 7.40 6.05 7.23
N THR A 34 6.35 6.42 6.50
CA THR A 34 5.64 5.49 5.62
C THR A 34 6.47 5.08 4.40
N ALA A 35 7.20 6.02 3.77
CA ALA A 35 8.08 5.69 2.66
C ALA A 35 9.19 4.71 3.08
N ILE A 36 9.90 5.02 4.17
CA ILE A 36 10.98 4.17 4.68
C ILE A 36 10.42 2.84 5.20
N GLY A 37 9.32 2.87 5.95
CA GLY A 37 8.67 1.67 6.47
C GLY A 37 8.19 0.74 5.37
N SER A 38 7.59 1.27 4.31
CA SER A 38 7.16 0.47 3.14
C SER A 38 8.34 -0.09 2.39
N ALA A 39 9.41 0.69 2.17
CA ALA A 39 10.61 0.22 1.50
C ALA A 39 11.30 -0.91 2.28
N ILE A 40 11.40 -0.79 3.60
CA ILE A 40 11.98 -1.82 4.48
C ILE A 40 11.08 -3.05 4.49
N GLY A 41 9.77 -2.88 4.72
CA GLY A 41 8.82 -3.99 4.77
C GLY A 41 8.86 -4.83 3.48
N GLU A 42 8.82 -4.17 2.34
CA GLU A 42 8.89 -4.83 1.04
C GLU A 42 10.25 -5.48 0.80
N SER A 43 11.34 -4.82 1.19
CA SER A 43 12.67 -5.45 1.11
C SER A 43 12.76 -6.72 1.96
N VAL A 44 12.15 -6.74 3.14
CA VAL A 44 12.10 -7.94 3.99
C VAL A 44 11.24 -9.03 3.36
N ASN A 45 10.06 -8.70 2.83
CA ASN A 45 9.20 -9.65 2.12
C ASN A 45 9.94 -10.33 0.96
N ILE A 46 10.71 -9.56 0.19
CA ILE A 46 11.46 -10.06 -0.97
C ILE A 46 12.71 -10.85 -0.56
N PHE A 47 13.58 -10.28 0.28
CA PHE A 47 14.91 -10.85 0.52
C PHE A 47 14.97 -11.84 1.68
N VAL A 48 14.00 -11.79 2.60
CA VAL A 48 13.96 -12.68 3.79
C VAL A 48 12.88 -13.73 3.65
N PHE A 49 11.65 -13.33 3.30
CA PHE A 49 10.53 -14.26 3.17
C PHE A 49 10.42 -14.87 1.77
N GLY A 50 11.12 -14.32 0.78
CA GLY A 50 11.14 -14.86 -0.59
C GLY A 50 9.79 -14.77 -1.28
N GLU A 51 8.92 -13.85 -0.86
CA GLU A 51 7.57 -13.71 -1.40
C GLU A 51 7.55 -13.18 -2.83
N ALA A 52 8.62 -12.50 -3.26
CA ALA A 52 8.86 -12.20 -4.67
C ALA A 52 10.34 -12.45 -5.03
N PRO A 53 10.66 -12.69 -6.32
CA PRO A 53 12.04 -12.94 -6.70
C PRO A 53 12.88 -11.66 -6.56
N SER A 54 14.10 -11.79 -6.04
CA SER A 54 14.97 -10.65 -5.69
C SER A 54 15.31 -9.72 -6.86
N ILE A 55 15.30 -10.22 -8.11
CA ILE A 55 15.54 -9.40 -9.31
C ILE A 55 14.46 -8.32 -9.51
N TRP A 56 13.29 -8.50 -8.91
CA TRP A 56 12.17 -7.56 -8.98
C TRP A 56 12.14 -6.56 -7.83
N ALA A 57 13.09 -6.63 -6.90
CA ALA A 57 13.16 -5.66 -5.79
C ALA A 57 13.22 -4.20 -6.29
N LEU A 58 13.85 -3.97 -7.44
CA LEU A 58 13.97 -2.65 -8.05
C LEU A 58 12.65 -2.11 -8.62
N THR A 59 11.62 -2.94 -8.79
CA THR A 59 10.28 -2.51 -9.20
C THR A 59 9.31 -2.49 -8.03
N PHE A 60 9.31 -3.53 -7.19
CA PHE A 60 8.40 -3.64 -6.05
C PHE A 60 8.67 -2.58 -4.99
N VAL A 61 9.94 -2.34 -4.61
CA VAL A 61 10.28 -1.38 -3.55
C VAL A 61 9.94 0.07 -3.94
N PRO A 62 10.24 0.57 -5.14
CA PRO A 62 9.76 1.90 -5.54
C PRO A 62 8.24 1.96 -5.73
N GLY A 63 7.63 0.90 -6.28
CA GLY A 63 6.19 0.83 -6.51
C GLY A 63 5.38 0.96 -5.22
N ILE A 64 5.74 0.19 -4.19
CA ILE A 64 5.05 0.24 -2.89
C ILE A 64 5.23 1.59 -2.19
N VAL A 65 6.40 2.22 -2.33
CA VAL A 65 6.65 3.56 -1.79
C VAL A 65 5.78 4.61 -2.49
N LEU A 66 5.64 4.51 -3.82
CA LEU A 66 4.80 5.40 -4.61
C LEU A 66 3.31 5.21 -4.34
N ALA A 67 2.87 3.98 -4.03
CA ALA A 67 1.51 3.68 -3.65
C ALA A 67 1.18 4.20 -2.23
N ARG A 68 2.03 3.89 -1.24
CA ARG A 68 1.70 4.10 0.19
C ARG A 68 2.13 5.45 0.76
N ALA A 69 3.25 6.03 0.32
CA ALA A 69 3.71 7.31 0.89
C ALA A 69 2.74 8.49 0.62
N PRO A 70 2.11 8.61 -0.57
CA PRO A 70 1.14 9.67 -0.83
C PRO A 70 -0.21 9.46 -0.13
N GLU A 71 -0.59 8.21 0.18
CA GLU A 71 -1.79 7.87 0.94
C GLU A 71 -1.87 8.69 2.25
N VAL A 72 -0.75 8.72 2.98
CA VAL A 72 -0.60 9.47 4.22
C VAL A 72 -0.80 10.97 4.03
N LEU A 73 -0.38 11.52 2.90
CA LEU A 73 -0.58 12.94 2.60
C LEU A 73 -2.06 13.26 2.34
N ILE A 74 -2.77 12.35 1.69
CA ILE A 74 -4.22 12.44 1.47
C ILE A 74 -4.92 12.45 2.82
N ILE A 75 -4.61 11.50 3.70
CA ILE A 75 -5.20 11.41 5.03
C ILE A 75 -4.88 12.64 5.87
N HIS A 76 -3.61 13.07 5.87
CA HIS A 76 -3.13 14.22 6.65
C HIS A 76 -3.89 15.51 6.30
N ARG A 77 -4.33 15.66 5.05
CA ARG A 77 -5.17 16.80 4.61
C ARG A 77 -6.48 16.92 5.39
N PHE A 78 -6.97 15.81 5.96
CA PHE A 78 -8.22 15.71 6.71
C PHE A 78 -8.01 15.54 8.22
N ARG A 79 -6.77 15.59 8.74
CA ARG A 79 -6.45 15.31 10.15
C ARG A 79 -7.23 16.18 11.15
N ASP A 80 -7.41 17.46 10.82
CA ASP A 80 -8.09 18.45 11.68
C ASP A 80 -9.62 18.49 11.44
N LYS A 81 -10.15 17.60 10.60
CA LYS A 81 -11.59 17.55 10.26
C LYS A 81 -12.34 16.61 11.19
N ALA A 82 -13.67 16.70 11.14
CA ALA A 82 -14.54 15.77 11.86
C ALA A 82 -14.19 14.31 11.50
N ARG A 83 -14.31 13.38 12.46
CA ARG A 83 -13.94 11.96 12.28
C ARG A 83 -14.59 11.29 11.07
N ARG A 84 -15.81 11.68 10.72
CA ARG A 84 -16.49 11.20 9.51
C ARG A 84 -15.75 11.62 8.23
N ILE A 85 -15.25 12.84 8.20
CA ILE A 85 -14.45 13.38 7.08
C ILE A 85 -13.07 12.72 7.04
N LEU A 86 -12.46 12.44 8.19
CA LEU A 86 -11.22 11.67 8.26
C LEU A 86 -11.39 10.26 7.68
N ALA A 87 -12.50 9.59 8.00
CA ALA A 87 -12.82 8.27 7.43
C ALA A 87 -12.97 8.33 5.90
N TYR A 88 -13.60 9.38 5.35
CA TYR A 88 -13.62 9.60 3.90
C TYR A 88 -12.22 9.83 3.32
N GLY A 89 -11.36 10.56 4.03
CA GLY A 89 -9.95 10.74 3.66
C GLY A 89 -9.22 9.41 3.56
N MET A 90 -9.47 8.49 4.50
CA MET A 90 -8.90 7.14 4.47
C MET A 90 -9.40 6.33 3.28
N VAL A 91 -10.73 6.32 3.03
CA VAL A 91 -11.30 5.63 1.85
C VAL A 91 -10.67 6.16 0.56
N LEU A 92 -10.54 7.48 0.43
CA LEU A 92 -9.92 8.09 -0.76
C LEU A 92 -8.45 7.67 -0.91
N ALA A 93 -7.75 7.56 0.20
CA ALA A 93 -6.34 7.17 0.21
C ALA A 93 -6.17 5.68 -0.17
N THR A 94 -7.02 4.79 0.33
CA THR A 94 -7.06 3.38 -0.10
C THR A 94 -7.42 3.25 -1.58
N ILE A 95 -8.39 4.03 -2.09
CA ILE A 95 -8.70 4.04 -3.52
C ILE A 95 -7.49 4.50 -4.34
N TYR A 96 -6.78 5.52 -3.89
CA TYR A 96 -5.55 5.98 -4.53
C TYR A 96 -4.50 4.86 -4.59
N GLU A 97 -4.24 4.20 -3.45
CA GLU A 97 -3.29 3.08 -3.37
C GLU A 97 -3.68 1.96 -4.36
N THR A 98 -4.93 1.50 -4.34
CA THR A 98 -5.44 0.47 -5.25
C THR A 98 -5.24 0.84 -6.73
N VAL A 99 -5.54 2.10 -7.09
CA VAL A 99 -5.37 2.58 -8.47
C VAL A 99 -3.89 2.62 -8.86
N VAL A 100 -3.01 3.02 -7.95
CA VAL A 100 -1.57 3.08 -8.22
C VAL A 100 -1.00 1.68 -8.40
N PHE A 101 -1.37 0.72 -7.55
CA PHE A 101 -0.99 -0.68 -7.75
C PHE A 101 -1.46 -1.18 -9.10
N PHE A 102 -2.74 -1.03 -9.41
CA PHE A 102 -3.30 -1.44 -10.70
C PHE A 102 -2.55 -0.82 -11.90
N LEU A 103 -2.22 0.47 -11.83
CA LEU A 103 -1.52 1.17 -12.91
C LEU A 103 -0.05 0.75 -13.07
N ILE A 104 0.59 0.26 -12.00
CA ILE A 104 1.97 -0.25 -12.03
C ILE A 104 1.96 -1.71 -12.47
N ASP A 105 1.07 -2.52 -11.92
CA ASP A 105 1.01 -3.95 -12.13
C ASP A 105 0.44 -4.32 -13.50
N TRP A 106 -0.53 -3.56 -14.02
CA TRP A 106 -1.07 -3.81 -15.34
C TRP A 106 -0.01 -3.80 -16.46
N PRO A 107 0.84 -2.78 -16.61
CA PRO A 107 1.91 -2.82 -17.60
C PRO A 107 2.98 -3.86 -17.26
N VAL A 108 3.25 -4.13 -15.98
CA VAL A 108 4.15 -5.21 -15.56
C VAL A 108 3.62 -6.55 -16.07
N TYR A 109 2.39 -6.94 -15.74
CA TYR A 109 1.81 -8.21 -16.18
C TYR A 109 1.54 -8.29 -17.69
N SER A 110 1.28 -7.15 -18.35
CA SER A 110 0.96 -7.11 -19.78
C SER A 110 2.18 -7.16 -20.68
N PHE A 111 3.24 -6.41 -20.35
CA PHE A 111 4.38 -6.18 -21.24
C PHE A 111 5.66 -6.85 -20.76
N THR A 112 5.78 -7.19 -19.48
CA THR A 112 7.02 -7.75 -18.98
C THR A 112 7.07 -9.27 -19.17
N ALA A 113 7.56 -9.67 -20.34
CA ALA A 113 8.34 -10.92 -20.49
C ALA A 113 9.78 -10.75 -19.92
N PHE A 114 10.16 -9.53 -19.54
CA PHE A 114 11.53 -9.10 -19.20
C PHE A 114 12.12 -9.63 -17.89
N TYR A 115 11.39 -10.45 -17.14
CA TYR A 115 11.80 -10.93 -15.82
C TYR A 115 11.54 -12.43 -15.61
N CYS A 116 11.56 -13.20 -16.69
CA CYS A 116 11.43 -14.65 -16.60
C CYS A 116 12.83 -15.30 -16.59
N ILE A 117 13.23 -15.88 -15.45
CA ILE A 117 14.44 -16.72 -15.33
C ILE A 117 14.11 -18.20 -15.64
N GLN A 118 12.83 -18.55 -15.72
CA GLN A 118 12.36 -19.92 -15.96
C GLN A 118 11.99 -20.14 -17.44
N PRO A 119 12.21 -21.34 -18.01
CA PRO A 119 11.76 -21.62 -19.37
C PRO A 119 10.22 -21.68 -19.40
N GLY A 120 9.58 -20.79 -20.17
CA GLY A 120 8.14 -20.86 -20.47
C GLY A 120 7.28 -19.64 -20.11
N CYS A 121 7.78 -18.60 -19.42
CA CYS A 121 6.98 -17.37 -19.33
C CYS A 121 7.07 -16.58 -20.64
N SER A 122 5.91 -16.38 -21.24
CA SER A 122 5.66 -15.36 -22.26
C SER A 122 4.94 -14.20 -21.59
N SER A 123 4.96 -13.01 -22.19
CA SER A 123 4.07 -11.94 -21.74
C SER A 123 2.64 -12.45 -21.71
N SER A 124 1.90 -12.21 -20.62
CA SER A 124 0.50 -12.61 -20.49
C SER A 124 -0.40 -11.92 -21.55
N GLY A 125 0.11 -10.87 -22.19
CA GLY A 125 -0.62 -10.05 -23.14
C GLY A 125 -1.58 -9.09 -22.42
N LEU A 126 -2.08 -8.10 -23.15
CA LEU A 126 -2.88 -7.00 -22.57
C LEU A 126 -4.10 -7.48 -21.76
N VAL A 127 -4.76 -8.54 -22.22
CA VAL A 127 -6.02 -9.04 -21.62
C VAL A 127 -5.75 -9.82 -20.34
N GLN A 128 -4.80 -10.77 -20.34
CA GLN A 128 -4.49 -11.51 -19.11
C GLN A 128 -3.72 -10.63 -18.11
N GLY A 129 -2.88 -9.70 -18.58
CA GLY A 129 -2.21 -8.74 -17.71
C GLY A 129 -3.20 -7.83 -16.98
N PHE A 130 -4.25 -7.35 -17.67
CA PHE A 130 -5.35 -6.63 -17.04
C PHE A 130 -6.09 -7.48 -16.00
N TRP A 131 -6.37 -8.74 -16.32
CA TRP A 131 -7.03 -9.66 -15.39
C TRP A 131 -6.19 -9.89 -14.13
N PHE A 132 -4.88 -10.07 -14.24
CA PHE A 132 -4.02 -10.21 -13.07
C PHE A 132 -3.92 -8.94 -12.24
N ALA A 133 -3.78 -7.77 -12.87
CA ALA A 133 -3.80 -6.49 -12.15
C ALA A 133 -5.15 -6.22 -11.47
N SER A 134 -6.26 -6.79 -11.98
CA SER A 134 -7.56 -6.63 -11.33
C SER A 134 -7.63 -7.25 -9.92
N PHE A 135 -6.71 -8.14 -9.55
CA PHE A 135 -6.59 -8.61 -8.17
C PHE A 135 -6.11 -7.53 -7.21
N ASP A 136 -5.50 -6.45 -7.67
CA ASP A 136 -5.12 -5.31 -6.81
C ASP A 136 -6.34 -4.66 -6.17
N PHE A 137 -7.51 -4.75 -6.78
CA PHE A 137 -8.77 -4.29 -6.17
C PHE A 137 -9.14 -5.06 -4.90
N ALA A 138 -8.51 -6.21 -4.63
CA ALA A 138 -8.64 -6.89 -3.34
C ALA A 138 -8.13 -6.02 -2.18
N THR A 139 -7.18 -5.10 -2.42
CA THR A 139 -6.72 -4.12 -1.41
C THR A 139 -7.83 -3.22 -0.88
N LEU A 140 -8.96 -3.06 -1.61
CA LEU A 140 -10.12 -2.33 -1.09
C LEU A 140 -10.75 -2.97 0.16
N ILE A 141 -10.44 -4.24 0.46
CA ILE A 141 -10.82 -4.87 1.73
C ILE A 141 -10.28 -4.10 2.93
N ASP A 142 -9.20 -3.33 2.74
CA ASP A 142 -8.56 -2.54 3.77
C ASP A 142 -9.46 -1.44 4.35
N ILE A 143 -10.51 -1.05 3.62
CA ILE A 143 -11.57 -0.18 4.10
C ILE A 143 -12.25 -0.77 5.36
N ALA A 144 -12.27 -2.10 5.50
CA ALA A 144 -12.80 -2.77 6.68
C ALA A 144 -11.99 -2.46 7.96
N TRP A 145 -10.72 -2.04 7.83
CA TRP A 145 -9.85 -1.68 8.96
C TRP A 145 -10.03 -0.24 9.45
N ILE A 146 -10.79 0.61 8.74
CA ILE A 146 -11.03 2.02 9.13
C ILE A 146 -11.55 2.16 10.57
N PRO A 147 -12.57 1.38 11.02
CA PRO A 147 -13.05 1.49 12.40
C PRO A 147 -11.96 1.15 13.42
N VAL A 148 -11.14 0.12 13.16
CA VAL A 148 -10.03 -0.28 14.04
C VAL A 148 -9.00 0.83 14.12
N ALA A 149 -8.63 1.42 12.99
CA ALA A 149 -7.69 2.53 12.91
C ALA A 149 -8.16 3.76 13.70
N LEU A 150 -9.45 4.11 13.58
CA LEU A 150 -10.04 5.21 14.35
C LEU A 150 -10.03 4.95 15.86
N ILE A 151 -10.28 3.70 16.29
CA ILE A 151 -10.21 3.32 17.71
C ILE A 151 -8.78 3.49 18.23
N LEU A 152 -7.77 3.04 17.49
CA LEU A 152 -6.36 3.17 17.85
C LEU A 152 -5.93 4.64 17.99
N ILE A 153 -6.38 5.51 17.08
CA ILE A 153 -6.10 6.95 17.15
C ILE A 153 -6.68 7.56 18.42
N VAL A 154 -7.94 7.25 18.73
CA VAL A 154 -8.59 7.75 19.95
C VAL A 154 -7.89 7.24 21.20
N ALA A 155 -7.47 5.97 21.20
CA ALA A 155 -6.71 5.39 22.30
C ALA A 155 -5.36 6.09 22.48
N ALA A 156 -4.60 6.32 21.40
CA ALA A 156 -3.31 7.00 21.44
C ALA A 156 -3.45 8.45 21.93
N GLN A 157 -4.37 9.23 21.37
CA GLN A 157 -4.61 10.62 21.79
C GLN A 157 -4.97 10.71 23.29
N ARG A 158 -5.77 9.76 23.79
CA ARG A 158 -6.14 9.68 25.21
C ARG A 158 -4.97 9.28 26.10
N ALA A 159 -4.20 8.27 25.70
CA ALA A 159 -3.08 7.76 26.47
C ALA A 159 -2.00 8.82 26.68
N PHE A 160 -1.67 9.57 25.61
CA PHE A 160 -0.62 10.58 25.64
C PHE A 160 -1.13 12.00 25.94
N ARG A 161 -2.45 12.19 26.09
CA ARG A 161 -3.11 13.49 26.32
C ARG A 161 -2.72 14.55 25.28
N VAL A 162 -2.54 14.13 24.03
CA VAL A 162 -2.21 15.01 22.91
C VAL A 162 -3.25 14.91 21.82
N GLN A 163 -3.45 16.00 21.07
CA GLN A 163 -4.17 15.95 19.80
C GLN A 163 -3.25 15.48 18.67
N HIS A 164 -1.99 15.96 18.69
CA HIS A 164 -0.92 15.67 17.73
C HIS A 164 0.42 15.64 18.50
N PHE A 165 1.41 14.87 18.04
CA PHE A 165 2.79 14.85 18.56
C PHE A 165 3.70 15.84 17.83
N ASP A 166 3.13 16.95 17.34
CA ASP A 166 3.83 18.01 16.60
C ASP A 166 4.61 18.95 17.54
#